data_AF-A0A6D1A7P2-F1
#
_entry.id   AF-A0A6D1A7P2-F1
#
_cell.length_a   1.000
_cell.length_b   1.000
_cell.length_c   1.000
_cell.angle_alpha   90.00
_cell.angle_beta   90.00
_cell.angle_gamma   90.00
#
_symmetry.space_group_name_H-M   'P 1'
#
loop_
_entity.id
_entity.type
_entity.pdbx_description
1 polymer ?
#
loop_
_entity_poly.entity_id
_entity_poly.type
_entity_poly.pdbx_seq_one_letter_code
_entity_poly.pdbx_strand_id
1 'polypeptide(L)'
;RGNSEGQIRKTLIQKQQIDTIIGLPINMFYSTEIPTIIMILKKRRSEKDILFVDASKLYVKGDKKNKFSKSHVKKIADVVNNRIEIENFSRRVSLDEIVQNDYNLNISRYIDNFKKQEKYDLYSLMHG
;
A
#
# COMPACT_ATOMS: atom_id res chain seq x y z
N ARG A 1 -9.89 -8.19 -11.05
CA ARG A 1 -11.28 -7.78 -11.42
C ARG A 1 -11.27 -7.32 -12.88
N GLY A 2 -12.20 -7.84 -13.69
CA GLY A 2 -12.12 -7.93 -15.16
C GLY A 2 -12.97 -6.93 -15.96
N ASN A 3 -12.60 -6.80 -17.24
CA ASN A 3 -13.12 -5.93 -18.30
C ASN A 3 -13.40 -4.46 -17.95
N SER A 4 -14.59 -4.09 -17.47
CA SER A 4 -14.98 -2.68 -17.32
C SER A 4 -14.12 -1.91 -16.31
N GLU A 5 -13.92 -2.48 -15.11
CA GLU A 5 -13.03 -1.88 -14.10
C GLU A 5 -11.57 -1.83 -14.56
N GLY A 6 -11.15 -2.82 -15.36
CA GLY A 6 -9.83 -2.85 -15.97
C GLY A 6 -9.61 -1.68 -16.93
N GLN A 7 -10.60 -1.37 -17.77
CA GLN A 7 -10.53 -0.24 -18.70
C GLN A 7 -10.56 1.11 -17.98
N ILE A 8 -11.38 1.25 -16.94
CA ILE A 8 -11.42 2.46 -16.12
C ILE A 8 -10.04 2.68 -15.46
N ARG A 9 -9.47 1.63 -14.88
CA ARG A 9 -8.14 1.68 -14.25
C ARG A 9 -7.05 2.07 -15.25
N LYS A 10 -7.02 1.43 -16.43
CA LYS A 10 -6.09 1.79 -17.51
C LYS A 10 -6.22 3.26 -17.89
N THR A 11 -7.46 3.74 -18.07
CA THR A 11 -7.74 5.14 -18.43
C THR A 11 -7.23 6.10 -17.36
N LEU A 12 -7.47 5.83 -16.07
CA LEU A 12 -7.01 6.68 -14.97
C LEU A 12 -5.48 6.74 -14.88
N ILE A 13 -4.81 5.60 -15.10
CA ILE A 13 -3.34 5.50 -15.11
C ILE A 13 -2.76 6.26 -16.31
N GLN A 14 -3.31 6.05 -17.51
CA GLN A 14 -2.85 6.72 -18.74
C GLN A 14 -3.06 8.23 -18.70
N LYS A 15 -4.17 8.70 -18.09
CA LYS A 15 -4.40 10.12 -17.85
C LYS A 15 -3.56 10.69 -16.70
N GLN A 16 -2.74 9.87 -16.05
CA GLN A 16 -1.88 10.24 -14.93
C GLN A 16 -2.66 10.85 -13.77
N GLN A 17 -3.88 10.35 -13.51
CA GLN A 17 -4.79 10.93 -12.53
C GLN A 17 -4.68 10.30 -11.15
N ILE A 18 -4.04 9.14 -11.03
CA ILE A 18 -3.79 8.48 -9.76
C ILE A 18 -2.47 8.99 -9.21
N ASP A 19 -2.51 9.65 -8.06
CA ASP A 19 -1.31 10.24 -7.46
C ASP A 19 -0.67 9.31 -6.42
N THR A 20 -1.51 8.78 -5.54
CA THR A 20 -1.08 7.97 -4.39
C THR A 20 -2.10 6.88 -4.10
N ILE A 21 -1.62 5.71 -3.70
CA ILE A 21 -2.42 4.58 -3.21
C ILE A 21 -1.93 4.20 -1.82
N ILE A 22 -2.84 4.22 -0.84
CA ILE A 22 -2.53 3.94 0.57
C ILE A 22 -3.29 2.70 0.99
N GLY A 23 -2.58 1.64 1.40
CA GLY A 23 -3.15 0.43 1.98
C GLY A 23 -3.46 0.63 3.45
N LEU A 24 -4.69 0.34 3.86
CA LEU A 24 -5.13 0.48 5.25
C LEU A 24 -5.02 -0.87 5.99
N PRO A 25 -4.91 -0.83 7.33
CA PRO A 25 -5.04 -2.01 8.16
C PRO A 25 -6.36 -2.75 7.95
N ILE A 26 -6.32 -4.07 8.13
CA ILE A 26 -7.53 -4.89 8.23
C ILE A 26 -8.38 -4.48 9.45
N ASN A 27 -9.67 -4.81 9.42
CA ASN A 27 -10.57 -4.61 10.56
C ASN A 27 -10.63 -3.16 11.11
N MET A 28 -10.51 -2.16 10.23
CA MET A 28 -10.71 -0.74 10.58
C MET A 28 -12.17 -0.31 10.52
N PHE A 29 -12.97 -0.89 9.62
CA PHE A 29 -14.35 -0.47 9.39
C PHE A 29 -15.36 -1.38 10.09
N TYR A 30 -16.51 -0.82 10.48
CA TYR A 30 -17.58 -1.60 11.12
C TYR A 30 -18.26 -2.56 10.15
N SER A 31 -18.36 -2.19 8.88
CA SER A 31 -19.12 -2.93 7.87
C SER A 31 -18.35 -4.09 7.22
N THR A 32 -17.02 -4.15 7.37
CA THR A 32 -16.20 -5.22 6.76
C THR A 32 -14.83 -5.34 7.44
N GLU A 33 -14.28 -6.55 7.42
CA GLU A 33 -12.93 -6.85 7.92
C GLU A 33 -11.87 -6.81 6.80
N ILE A 34 -12.30 -6.68 5.55
CA ILE A 34 -11.43 -6.71 4.37
C ILE A 34 -10.49 -5.49 4.41
N PRO A 35 -9.19 -5.66 4.09
CA PRO A 35 -8.28 -4.54 3.92
C PRO A 35 -8.76 -3.62 2.79
N THR A 36 -8.74 -2.32 3.06
CA THR A 36 -9.21 -1.29 2.14
C THR A 36 -8.06 -0.38 1.74
N ILE A 37 -8.28 0.41 0.69
CA ILE A 37 -7.30 1.38 0.22
C ILE A 37 -7.91 2.78 0.17
N ILE A 38 -7.05 3.78 0.28
CA ILE A 38 -7.35 5.17 -0.08
C ILE A 38 -6.61 5.46 -1.38
N MET A 39 -7.33 5.92 -2.39
CA MET A 39 -6.76 6.36 -3.66
C MET A 39 -6.90 7.88 -3.78
N ILE A 40 -5.77 8.57 -3.91
CA ILE A 40 -5.73 10.02 -4.10
C ILE A 40 -5.67 10.30 -5.59
N LEU A 41 -6.66 11.04 -6.09
CA LEU A 41 -6.75 11.44 -7.49
C LEU A 41 -6.39 12.92 -7.65
N LYS A 42 -5.51 13.24 -8.61
CA LYS A 42 -5.16 14.62 -8.97
C LYS A 42 -5.33 14.79 -10.48
N LYS A 43 -6.19 15.73 -10.89
CA LYS A 43 -6.47 15.98 -12.33
C LYS A 43 -5.27 16.52 -13.10
N ARG A 44 -4.40 17.28 -12.44
CA ARG A 44 -3.18 17.87 -13.02
C ARG A 44 -2.07 17.69 -12.00
N ARG A 45 -0.98 17.04 -12.41
CA ARG A 45 0.21 16.82 -11.60
C ARG A 45 1.44 16.77 -12.49
N SER A 46 2.58 17.18 -11.96
CA SER A 46 3.88 17.15 -12.62
C SER A 46 4.52 15.75 -12.60
N GLU A 47 4.17 14.96 -11.58
CA GLU A 47 4.79 13.67 -11.31
C GLU A 47 4.19 12.58 -12.20
N LYS A 48 5.07 11.81 -12.84
CA LYS A 48 4.70 10.68 -13.71
C LYS A 48 4.76 9.34 -12.99
N ASP A 49 4.90 9.30 -11.67
CA ASP A 49 4.94 8.07 -10.87
C ASP A 49 3.71 7.98 -9.96
N ILE A 50 3.41 6.80 -9.43
CA ILE A 50 2.39 6.62 -8.40
C ILE A 50 3.09 6.29 -7.10
N LEU A 51 2.75 7.01 -6.03
CA LEU A 51 3.25 6.70 -4.70
C LEU A 51 2.40 5.59 -4.09
N PHE A 52 3.02 4.44 -3.81
CA PHE A 52 2.41 3.38 -3.03
C PHE A 52 2.82 3.55 -1.57
N VAL A 53 1.86 3.40 -0.66
CA VAL A 53 2.08 3.42 0.79
C VAL A 53 1.38 2.22 1.41
N ASP A 54 2.12 1.37 2.12
CA ASP A 54 1.57 0.25 2.87
C ASP A 54 1.47 0.60 4.37
N ALA A 55 0.30 1.08 4.78
CA ALA A 55 -0.02 1.32 6.19
C ALA A 55 -0.75 0.14 6.85
N SER A 56 -0.78 -1.05 6.23
CA SER A 56 -1.51 -2.22 6.74
C SER A 56 -1.08 -2.65 8.15
N LYS A 57 0.20 -2.44 8.50
CA LYS A 57 0.78 -2.74 9.82
C LYS A 57 0.71 -1.57 10.80
N LEU A 58 0.23 -0.40 10.36
CA LEU A 58 0.32 0.85 11.12
C LEU A 58 -0.94 1.10 11.97
N TYR A 59 -1.22 0.25 12.95
CA TYR A 59 -2.43 0.39 13.77
C TYR A 59 -2.16 0.14 15.25
N VAL A 60 -3.01 0.75 16.07
CA VAL A 60 -3.18 0.36 17.47
C VAL A 60 -4.32 -0.64 17.50
N LYS A 61 -4.05 -1.82 18.07
CA LYS A 61 -5.09 -2.83 18.29
C LYS A 61 -6.07 -2.27 19.31
N GLY A 62 -7.31 -2.04 18.88
CA GLY A 62 -8.42 -1.76 19.79
C GLY A 62 -9.17 -3.05 20.12
N ASP A 63 -10.08 -2.97 21.10
CA ASP A 63 -10.82 -4.14 21.59
C ASP A 63 -11.61 -4.86 20.49
N LYS A 64 -12.22 -4.09 19.58
CA LYS A 64 -13.02 -4.64 18.46
C LYS A 64 -12.49 -4.25 17.07
N LYS A 65 -11.76 -3.13 16.97
CA LYS A 65 -11.34 -2.53 15.71
C LYS A 65 -9.96 -1.92 15.82
N ASN A 66 -9.22 -2.00 14.73
CA ASN A 66 -7.92 -1.36 14.59
C ASN A 66 -8.13 0.14 14.39
N LYS A 67 -7.29 0.96 15.01
CA LYS A 67 -7.35 2.42 14.92
C LYS A 67 -6.00 3.00 14.56
N PHE A 68 -6.01 4.09 13.80
CA PHE A 68 -4.82 4.94 13.70
C PHE A 68 -4.68 5.80 14.95
N SER A 69 -3.46 5.90 15.46
CA SER A 69 -3.09 6.96 16.40
C SER A 69 -2.86 8.27 15.63
N LYS A 70 -2.80 9.40 16.34
CA LYS A 70 -2.44 10.69 15.72
C LYS A 70 -1.05 10.64 15.06
N SER A 71 -0.09 9.92 15.65
CA SER A 71 1.25 9.78 15.08
C SER A 71 1.25 8.93 13.79
N HIS A 72 0.38 7.92 13.71
CA HIS A 72 0.22 7.12 12.49
C HIS A 72 -0.29 7.96 11.32
N VAL A 73 -1.36 8.75 11.55
CA VAL A 73 -1.91 9.64 10.54
C VAL A 73 -0.86 10.67 10.11
N LYS A 74 -0.14 11.28 11.07
CA LYS A 74 0.92 12.23 10.78
C LYS A 74 2.03 11.62 9.91
N LYS A 75 2.51 10.42 10.27
CA LYS A 75 3.54 9.71 9.47
C LYS A 75 3.07 9.46 8.03
N ILE A 76 1.84 8.99 7.85
CA ILE A 76 1.27 8.76 6.52
C ILE A 76 1.17 10.08 5.75
N ALA A 77 0.64 11.14 6.38
CA ALA A 77 0.50 12.45 5.76
C ALA A 77 1.87 13.05 5.35
N ASP A 78 2.87 12.96 6.22
CA ASP A 78 4.23 13.47 5.95
C ASP A 78 4.86 12.73 4.76
N VAL A 79 4.69 11.40 4.69
CA VAL A 79 5.18 10.57 3.58
C VAL A 79 4.48 10.92 2.26
N VAL A 80 3.16 11.11 2.29
CA VAL A 80 2.37 11.43 1.09
C VAL A 80 2.66 12.84 0.59
N ASN A 81 2.71 13.82 1.49
CA ASN A 81 2.94 15.23 1.13
C ASN A 81 4.33 15.45 0.55
N ASN A 82 5.35 14.78 1.12
CA ASN A 82 6.74 14.93 0.70
C ASN A 82 7.19 13.85 -0.30
N ARG A 83 6.31 12.91 -0.66
CA ARG A 83 6.59 11.75 -1.54
C ARG A 83 7.86 10.97 -1.15
N ILE A 84 8.01 10.70 0.14
CA ILE A 84 9.20 10.05 0.71
C ILE A 84 9.11 8.53 0.46
N GLU A 85 10.20 7.93 -0.03
CA GLU A 85 10.33 6.48 -0.10
C GLU A 85 10.92 5.93 1.19
N ILE A 86 10.30 4.90 1.74
CA ILE A 86 10.70 4.25 2.99
C ILE A 86 10.61 2.75 2.75
N GLU A 87 11.70 2.04 3.02
CA GLU A 87 11.76 0.59 2.88
C GLU A 87 10.58 -0.10 3.58
N ASN A 88 9.92 -1.03 2.88
CA ASN A 88 8.77 -1.80 3.34
C ASN A 88 7.54 -0.96 3.77
N PHE A 89 7.50 0.33 3.42
CA PHE A 89 6.39 1.23 3.78
C PHE A 89 5.92 2.12 2.64
N SER A 90 6.81 2.71 1.86
CA SER A 90 6.43 3.55 0.72
C SER A 90 7.42 3.45 -0.44
N ARG A 91 6.90 3.43 -1.65
CA ARG A 91 7.69 3.35 -2.88
C ARG A 91 7.04 4.15 -4.00
N ARG A 92 7.84 4.87 -4.77
CA ARG A 92 7.44 5.55 -6.00
C ARG A 92 7.63 4.59 -7.16
N VAL A 93 6.57 4.39 -7.92
CA VAL A 93 6.55 3.42 -9.02
C VAL A 93 6.25 4.17 -10.31
N SER A 94 7.12 4.03 -11.30
CA SER A 94 6.92 4.67 -12.61
C SER A 94 5.72 4.07 -13.33
N LEU A 95 5.11 4.84 -14.23
CA LEU A 95 4.01 4.32 -15.06
C LEU A 95 4.46 3.13 -15.93
N ASP A 96 5.71 3.12 -16.37
CA ASP A 96 6.26 2.04 -17.20
C ASP A 96 6.29 0.71 -16.43
N GLU A 97 6.72 0.73 -15.16
CA GLU A 97 6.69 -0.44 -14.28
C GLU A 97 5.25 -0.92 -14.04
N ILE A 98 4.28 0.00 -13.93
CA ILE A 98 2.86 -0.33 -13.76
C ILE A 98 2.28 -0.95 -15.03
N VAL A 99 2.68 -0.47 -16.21
CA VAL A 99 2.27 -1.03 -17.50
C VAL A 99 2.83 -2.45 -17.66
N GLN A 100 4.09 -2.67 -17.29
CA GLN A 100 4.71 -4.01 -17.27
C GLN A 100 4.01 -4.96 -16.30
N ASN A 101 3.41 -4.44 -15.23
CA ASN A 101 2.61 -5.19 -14.27
C ASN A 101 1.11 -5.26 -14.64
N ASP A 102 0.74 -5.19 -15.92
CA ASP A 102 -0.64 -5.28 -16.41
C ASP A 102 -1.61 -4.26 -15.78
N TYR A 103 -1.11 -3.07 -15.46
CA TYR A 103 -1.86 -2.02 -14.77
C TYR A 103 -2.37 -2.49 -13.39
N ASN A 104 -1.70 -3.45 -12.75
CA ASN A 104 -2.09 -3.96 -11.45
C ASN A 104 -1.66 -2.95 -10.37
N LEU A 105 -2.60 -2.49 -9.55
CA LEU A 105 -2.35 -1.51 -8.49
C LEU A 105 -2.31 -2.16 -7.09
N ASN A 106 -2.09 -3.48 -7.03
CA ASN A 106 -1.90 -4.16 -5.75
C ASN A 106 -0.57 -3.72 -5.12
N ILE A 107 -0.63 -3.19 -3.91
CA ILE A 107 0.51 -2.67 -3.15
C ILE A 107 1.59 -3.76 -2.96
N SER A 108 1.19 -5.01 -2.74
CA SER A 108 2.11 -6.13 -2.53
C SER A 108 2.97 -6.49 -3.75
N ARG A 109 2.68 -5.93 -4.94
CA ARG A 109 3.56 -6.07 -6.11
C ARG A 109 4.73 -5.09 -6.10
N TYR A 110 4.62 -4.02 -5.33
CA TYR A 110 5.58 -2.92 -5.35
C TYR A 110 6.32 -2.77 -4.02
N ILE A 111 5.67 -3.16 -2.92
CA ILE A 111 6.21 -3.10 -1.57
C ILE A 111 6.20 -4.51 -1.00
N ASP A 112 7.39 -5.08 -0.82
CA ASP A 112 7.56 -6.32 -0.10
C ASP A 112 7.37 -6.08 1.40
N ASN A 113 6.38 -6.73 1.98
CA ASN A 113 6.10 -6.60 3.42
C ASN A 113 6.22 -7.95 4.15
N PHE A 114 6.89 -8.91 3.52
CA PHE A 114 7.20 -10.20 4.13
C PHE A 114 8.15 -9.99 5.31
N LYS A 115 7.73 -10.44 6.49
CA LYS A 115 8.67 -10.68 7.58
C LYS A 115 9.62 -11.77 7.07
N LYS A 116 10.93 -11.49 7.03
CA LYS A 116 11.95 -12.55 7.00
C LYS A 116 11.59 -13.46 8.17
N GLN A 117 11.09 -14.67 7.90
CA GLN A 117 10.95 -15.67 8.96
C GLN A 117 12.33 -15.79 9.59
N GLU A 118 12.43 -15.56 10.90
CA GLU A 118 13.62 -15.98 11.63
C GLU A 118 13.80 -17.46 11.29
N LYS A 119 14.95 -17.80 10.70
CA LYS A 119 15.32 -19.20 10.50
C LYS A 119 15.45 -19.77 11.91
N TYR A 120 14.40 -20.41 12.40
CA TYR A 120 14.53 -21.31 13.53
C TYR A 120 15.42 -22.44 13.03
N ASP A 121 16.62 -22.52 13.59
CA ASP A 121 17.55 -23.59 13.30
C ASP A 121 16.98 -24.87 13.93
N LEU A 122 16.26 -25.65 13.11
CA LEU A 122 15.64 -26.92 13.50
C LEU A 122 16.67 -27.88 14.12
N TYR A 123 17.95 -27.71 13.79
CA TYR A 123 19.04 -28.53 14.32
C TYR A 123 19.23 -28.38 15.84
N SER A 124 19.02 -27.17 16.37
CA SER A 124 19.21 -26.90 17.80
C SER A 124 18.08 -27.44 18.68
N LEU A 125 16.94 -27.82 18.11
CA LEU A 125 15.79 -28.39 18.82
C LEU A 125 15.81 -29.92 18.86
N MET A 126 16.54 -30.57 17.94
CA MET A 126 16.62 -32.04 17.84
C MET A 126 17.81 -32.64 18.59
N HIS A 127 18.80 -31.82 18.96
CA HIS A 127 20.04 -32.26 19.60
C HIS A 127 20.33 -31.54 20.93
N GLY A 128 19.31 -30.91 21.53
CA GLY A 128 19.36 -30.38 22.90
C GLY A 128 18.86 -31.38 23.93
#